data_AF-A0A3A8K1E0-F1
#
_entry.id   AF-A0A3A8K1E0-F1
#
_cell.length_a   1.000
_cell.length_b   1.000
_cell.length_c   1.000
_cell.angle_alpha   90.00
_cell.angle_beta   90.00
_cell.angle_gamma   90.00
#
_symmetry.space_group_name_H-M   'P 1'
#
loop_
_entity.id
_entity.type
_entity.pdbx_description
1 polymer ?
#
loop_
_entity_poly.entity_id
_entity_poly.type
_entity_poly.pdbx_seq_one_letter_code
_entity_poly.pdbx_strand_id
1 'polypeptide(L)'
;MNIPIDKKTNALLLRYEHDRAVIEPAARAAIAQAGMEAHQYVESVAVHERDADWNVRKQRPQDWAGAFAENDRFAETLTRKEGELGVNHLPVHLFPLAPLMLGMHLASRLERRPLCVYQQNPNGDWWLGYQRDQAPSEEPYFEIDGLPTGPQGGRGHVALVIEVTRSIREKALAQFKERHPAALLATVVLRPLRGISPTAFEGPAQAARAARQFRQVLDTLHEHLEGCESVLLAMDGPGSLAAALGTAINPETQHPLRLHHFDQGTSTYVPVHLLRPRRKEERPAALLTPEWMAEATHVLEKVRAVHQKLVTWLRETEQAALVERIQGADLLQSHIGVAPELSSGPLYRHVKGSWNFHADLLLRLGALRQLLASDEDWNECVRLLLVHEAFHVGQGGLTSYNYSGSGRTGFVLEVADFDADEMAIEVALAWRRAKHGDAVREKGETRTVEQIVWNVVEFLRVFEPDRPVMELSERRLRRYLIWFFHACRLSALARKAKDAPGLGLVTIEIAGLPTFPDPDEEYAQQRIRLDYFDKDTPVAVAVYFRRRLVREENHRAWVERLFQVFRDWESTPLEKARDDMRLIFEQLFNRNRDLVASGS
;
A
#
# COMPACT_ATOMS: atom_id res chain seq x y z
N MET A 1 1.15 16.27 3.07
CA MET A 1 2.43 17.02 3.16
C MET A 1 2.18 18.47 2.76
N ASN A 2 2.64 19.45 3.52
CA ASN A 2 2.50 20.87 3.16
C ASN A 2 3.84 21.41 2.62
N ILE A 3 3.90 21.71 1.32
CA ILE A 3 5.10 22.29 0.69
C ILE A 3 4.97 23.82 0.74
N PRO A 4 5.84 24.55 1.45
CA PRO A 4 5.65 25.97 1.72
C PRO A 4 6.06 26.85 0.52
N ILE A 5 5.37 26.72 -0.61
CA ILE A 5 5.62 27.56 -1.79
C ILE A 5 4.48 28.56 -2.02
N ASP A 6 4.84 29.73 -2.55
CA ASP A 6 3.93 30.81 -2.96
C ASP A 6 4.35 31.41 -4.32
N LYS A 7 3.65 32.45 -4.77
CA LYS A 7 3.94 33.11 -6.06
C LYS A 7 5.30 33.82 -6.12
N LYS A 8 5.97 34.03 -4.99
CA LYS A 8 7.29 34.67 -4.90
C LYS A 8 8.41 33.64 -4.77
N THR A 9 8.09 32.37 -4.57
CA THR A 9 9.08 31.31 -4.50
C THR A 9 9.73 31.12 -5.88
N ASN A 10 11.05 31.33 -5.94
CA ASN A 10 11.82 31.22 -7.19
C ASN A 10 12.49 29.85 -7.37
N ALA A 11 12.73 29.12 -6.28
CA ALA A 11 13.29 27.78 -6.27
C ALA A 11 12.93 27.05 -4.97
N LEU A 12 13.12 25.73 -4.93
CA LEU A 12 12.92 24.87 -3.77
C LEU A 12 14.22 24.20 -3.32
N LEU A 13 14.55 24.29 -2.03
CA LEU A 13 15.68 23.62 -1.40
C LEU A 13 15.11 22.34 -0.82
N LEU A 14 15.43 21.23 -1.48
CA LEU A 14 14.88 19.93 -1.16
C LEU A 14 15.89 19.12 -0.37
N ARG A 15 15.64 18.98 0.94
CA ARG A 15 16.44 18.16 1.85
C ARG A 15 15.91 16.74 1.84
N TYR A 16 16.78 15.76 1.61
CA TYR A 16 16.41 14.35 1.72
C TYR A 16 17.25 13.71 2.84
N GLU A 17 16.68 13.60 4.05
CA GLU A 17 17.46 13.43 5.29
C GLU A 17 17.33 12.05 5.96
N HIS A 18 17.32 10.96 5.18
CA HIS A 18 17.23 9.61 5.76
C HIS A 18 18.47 9.21 6.58
N ASP A 19 19.66 9.47 6.04
CA ASP A 19 20.92 9.01 6.64
C ASP A 19 21.41 10.01 7.69
N ARG A 20 21.27 11.31 7.40
CA ARG A 20 21.64 12.41 8.29
C ARG A 20 20.93 13.70 7.87
N ALA A 21 20.92 14.69 8.76
CA ALA A 21 20.33 16.00 8.49
C ALA A 21 21.20 16.80 7.50
N VAL A 22 20.55 17.58 6.63
CA VAL A 22 21.19 18.57 5.77
C VAL A 22 21.29 19.88 6.56
N ILE A 23 22.51 20.35 6.75
CA ILE A 23 22.76 21.65 7.41
C ILE A 23 22.37 22.77 6.44
N GLU A 24 21.21 23.39 6.67
CA GLU A 24 20.61 24.35 5.73
C GLU A 24 21.53 25.53 5.36
N PRO A 25 22.26 26.18 6.29
CA PRO A 25 23.22 27.23 5.93
C PRO A 25 24.30 26.75 4.94
N ALA A 26 24.79 25.52 5.09
CA ALA A 26 25.78 24.94 4.18
C ALA A 26 25.18 24.62 2.81
N ALA A 27 23.93 24.13 2.78
CA ALA A 27 23.20 23.90 1.53
C ALA A 27 22.98 25.22 0.75
N ARG A 28 22.57 26.29 1.43
CA ARG A 28 22.41 27.62 0.81
C ARG A 28 23.74 28.18 0.30
N ALA A 29 24.82 28.01 1.05
CA ALA A 29 26.16 28.41 0.60
C ALA A 29 26.58 27.66 -0.67
N ALA A 30 26.26 26.37 -0.78
CA ALA A 30 26.57 25.57 -1.97
C ALA A 30 25.79 26.03 -3.21
N ILE A 31 24.52 26.46 -3.05
CA ILE A 31 23.73 27.06 -4.12
C ILE A 31 24.37 28.36 -4.62
N ALA A 32 24.83 29.21 -3.70
CA ALA A 32 25.52 30.45 -4.05
C ALA A 32 26.86 30.18 -4.78
N GLN A 33 27.66 29.24 -4.27
CA GLN A 33 28.93 28.83 -4.89
C GLN A 33 28.75 28.24 -6.29
N ALA A 34 27.60 27.62 -6.56
CA ALA A 34 27.23 27.14 -7.90
C ALA A 34 26.78 28.25 -8.86
N GLY A 35 26.83 29.53 -8.45
CA GLY A 35 26.46 30.68 -9.27
C GLY A 35 24.95 30.91 -9.38
N MET A 36 24.15 30.34 -8.47
CA MET A 36 22.68 30.42 -8.51
C MET A 36 22.13 31.42 -7.49
N GLU A 37 22.81 32.56 -7.34
CA GLU A 37 22.53 33.60 -6.35
C GLU A 37 21.13 34.25 -6.53
N ALA A 38 20.60 34.25 -7.76
CA ALA A 38 19.24 34.70 -8.04
C ALA A 38 18.17 33.82 -7.35
N HIS A 39 18.55 32.62 -6.90
CA HIS A 39 17.71 31.72 -6.13
C HIS A 39 17.90 31.95 -4.62
N GLN A 40 18.11 33.17 -4.12
CA GLN A 40 18.30 33.41 -2.68
C GLN A 40 17.00 33.21 -1.84
N TYR A 41 15.82 33.38 -2.44
CA TYR A 41 14.51 33.08 -1.82
C TYR A 41 14.12 31.63 -2.06
N VAL A 42 14.88 30.71 -1.45
CA VAL A 42 14.55 29.27 -1.50
C VAL A 42 13.76 28.88 -0.27
N GLU A 43 12.52 28.45 -0.49
CA GLU A 43 11.75 27.74 0.54
C GLU A 43 12.39 26.38 0.77
N SER A 44 12.52 25.99 2.05
CA SER A 44 13.19 24.76 2.46
C SER A 44 12.15 23.73 2.84
N VAL A 45 12.23 22.55 2.26
CA VAL A 45 11.34 21.44 2.60
C VAL A 45 12.13 20.15 2.66
N ALA A 46 11.83 19.33 3.65
CA ALA A 46 12.32 17.97 3.71
C ALA A 46 11.27 17.03 3.10
N VAL A 47 11.66 16.17 2.15
CA VAL A 47 10.78 15.06 1.72
C VAL A 47 10.63 14.07 2.86
N HIS A 48 11.77 13.79 3.50
CA HIS A 48 11.91 12.93 4.67
C HIS A 48 12.72 13.71 5.69
N GLU A 49 12.07 14.15 6.77
CA GLU A 49 12.80 14.70 7.92
C GLU A 49 13.58 13.57 8.59
N ARG A 50 14.73 13.92 9.17
CA ARG A 50 15.52 12.94 9.91
C ARG A 50 14.73 12.45 11.12
N ASP A 51 14.27 11.21 11.06
CA ASP A 51 13.71 10.47 12.18
C ASP A 51 14.59 9.24 12.45
N ALA A 52 15.16 9.17 13.67
CA ALA A 52 16.05 8.08 14.07
C ALA A 52 15.33 6.72 14.16
N ASP A 53 14.02 6.76 14.43
CA ASP A 53 13.16 5.59 14.54
C ASP A 53 12.66 5.12 13.16
N TRP A 54 12.71 6.02 12.16
CA TRP A 54 12.21 5.78 10.81
C TRP A 54 13.31 5.76 9.73
N ASN A 55 14.51 5.26 10.09
CA ASN A 55 15.58 5.05 9.13
C ASN A 55 15.32 3.79 8.29
N VAL A 56 14.97 3.97 7.02
CA VAL A 56 14.67 2.89 6.05
C VAL A 56 15.77 1.83 5.91
N ARG A 57 17.05 2.15 6.18
CA ARG A 57 18.14 1.16 6.16
C ARG A 57 18.09 0.18 7.33
N LYS A 58 17.43 0.55 8.43
CA LYS A 58 17.20 -0.32 9.58
C LYS A 58 15.87 -1.08 9.46
N GLN A 59 15.03 -0.71 8.50
CA GLN A 59 13.74 -1.32 8.29
C GLN A 59 13.87 -2.52 7.33
N ARG A 60 12.85 -3.39 7.33
CA ARG A 60 12.83 -4.55 6.43
C ARG A 60 12.58 -4.07 5.00
N PRO A 61 13.01 -4.82 3.96
CA PRO A 61 12.83 -4.41 2.57
C PRO A 61 11.39 -4.03 2.21
N GLN A 62 10.40 -4.70 2.81
CA GLN A 62 8.98 -4.42 2.62
C GLN A 62 8.50 -3.07 3.17
N ASP A 63 9.21 -2.49 4.13
CA ASP A 63 8.86 -1.21 4.76
C ASP A 63 9.33 -0.03 3.88
N TRP A 64 10.15 -0.29 2.83
CA TRP A 64 10.64 0.74 1.90
C TRP A 64 9.53 1.36 1.06
N ALA A 65 8.43 0.63 0.81
CA ALA A 65 7.31 1.11 0.00
C ALA A 65 6.76 2.46 0.50
N GLY A 66 6.72 2.67 1.82
CA GLY A 66 6.30 3.94 2.40
C GLY A 66 7.18 5.13 1.98
N ALA A 67 8.49 4.92 1.89
CA ALA A 67 9.44 5.97 1.48
C ALA A 67 9.36 6.30 -0.02
N PHE A 68 9.13 5.29 -0.87
CA PHE A 68 8.87 5.51 -2.30
C PHE A 68 7.53 6.23 -2.52
N ALA A 69 6.47 5.83 -1.81
CA ALA A 69 5.18 6.50 -1.84
C ALA A 69 5.25 7.96 -1.35
N GLU A 70 6.21 8.30 -0.48
CA GLU A 70 6.45 9.69 -0.08
C GLU A 70 7.13 10.53 -1.15
N ASN A 71 8.04 9.95 -1.92
CA ASN A 71 8.59 10.61 -3.10
C ASN A 71 7.48 10.92 -4.13
N ASP A 72 6.57 9.97 -4.34
CA ASP A 72 5.41 10.17 -5.22
C ASP A 72 4.50 11.29 -4.72
N ARG A 73 4.07 11.20 -3.46
CA ARG A 73 3.22 12.22 -2.84
C ARG A 73 3.85 13.60 -2.87
N PHE A 74 5.16 13.70 -2.62
CA PHE A 74 5.89 14.95 -2.71
C PHE A 74 5.83 15.52 -4.13
N ALA A 75 6.18 14.72 -5.15
CA ALA A 75 6.21 15.16 -6.53
C ALA A 75 4.82 15.59 -7.05
N GLU A 76 3.77 14.84 -6.68
CA GLU A 76 2.37 15.16 -7.00
C GLU A 76 1.89 16.42 -6.28
N THR A 77 2.18 16.54 -4.98
CA THR A 77 1.82 17.74 -4.20
C THR A 77 2.50 18.98 -4.76
N LEU A 78 3.77 18.88 -5.15
CA LEU A 78 4.52 19.99 -5.76
C LEU A 78 3.88 20.40 -7.09
N THR A 79 3.60 19.44 -7.97
CA THR A 79 2.95 19.68 -9.27
C THR A 79 1.58 20.33 -9.11
N ARG A 80 0.78 19.86 -8.14
CA ARG A 80 -0.54 20.45 -7.84
C ARG A 80 -0.42 21.90 -7.38
N LYS A 81 0.48 22.19 -6.43
CA LYS A 81 0.70 23.56 -5.93
C LYS A 81 1.24 24.50 -7.00
N GLU A 82 2.15 24.02 -7.86
CA GLU A 82 2.61 24.76 -9.04
C GLU A 82 1.42 25.17 -9.93
N GLY A 83 0.50 24.23 -10.21
CA GLY A 83 -0.73 24.49 -10.95
C GLY A 83 -1.64 25.53 -10.28
N GLU A 84 -1.85 25.43 -8.96
CA GLU A 84 -2.64 26.40 -8.18
C GLU A 84 -2.05 27.82 -8.21
N LEU A 85 -0.71 27.92 -8.23
CA LEU A 85 0.01 29.20 -8.24
C LEU A 85 0.19 29.77 -9.65
N GLY A 86 -0.06 28.97 -10.70
CA GLY A 86 0.24 29.33 -12.09
C GLY A 86 1.74 29.35 -12.40
N VAL A 87 2.54 28.60 -11.64
CA VAL A 87 3.99 28.47 -11.84
C VAL A 87 4.24 27.24 -12.71
N ASN A 88 5.01 27.39 -13.79
CA ASN A 88 5.38 26.26 -14.64
C ASN A 88 6.71 25.66 -14.17
N HIS A 89 6.65 24.59 -13.38
CA HIS A 89 7.79 23.80 -12.90
C HIS A 89 8.88 24.60 -12.17
N LEU A 90 8.77 24.66 -10.85
CA LEU A 90 9.71 25.34 -9.97
C LEU A 90 11.09 24.65 -10.01
N PRO A 91 12.20 25.41 -10.12
CA PRO A 91 13.54 24.86 -9.97
C PRO A 91 13.75 24.16 -8.62
N VAL A 92 14.37 22.98 -8.63
CA VAL A 92 14.64 22.19 -7.42
C VAL A 92 16.15 22.03 -7.20
N HIS A 93 16.59 22.33 -5.98
CA HIS A 93 17.94 22.05 -5.47
C HIS A 93 17.89 20.88 -4.49
N LEU A 94 18.24 19.69 -4.96
CA LEU A 94 18.19 18.45 -4.18
C LEU A 94 19.52 18.20 -3.45
N PHE A 95 19.42 17.97 -2.14
CA PHE A 95 20.50 17.55 -1.26
C PHE A 95 20.22 16.11 -0.76
N PRO A 96 20.67 15.08 -1.51
CA PRO A 96 20.30 13.69 -1.24
C PRO A 96 21.23 13.05 -0.19
N LEU A 97 20.79 13.02 1.07
CA LEU A 97 21.37 12.19 2.15
C LEU A 97 20.46 10.99 2.43
N ALA A 98 20.22 10.21 1.38
CA ALA A 98 19.34 9.05 1.39
C ALA A 98 19.96 7.89 0.61
N PRO A 99 19.44 6.66 0.79
CA PRO A 99 19.79 5.54 -0.07
C PRO A 99 19.68 5.85 -1.56
N LEU A 100 20.63 5.33 -2.36
CA LEU A 100 20.75 5.64 -3.79
C LEU A 100 19.44 5.40 -4.57
N MET A 101 18.74 4.29 -4.29
CA MET A 101 17.49 3.94 -4.96
C MET A 101 16.37 4.96 -4.70
N LEU A 102 16.33 5.56 -3.52
CA LEU A 102 15.34 6.58 -3.17
C LEU A 102 15.65 7.92 -3.85
N GLY A 103 16.94 8.32 -3.89
CA GLY A 103 17.36 9.51 -4.63
C GLY A 103 17.12 9.38 -6.15
N MET A 104 17.40 8.20 -6.70
CA MET A 104 17.10 7.85 -8.09
C MET A 104 15.60 7.94 -8.37
N HIS A 105 14.76 7.30 -7.55
CA HIS A 105 13.31 7.35 -7.70
C HIS A 105 12.76 8.77 -7.57
N LEU A 106 13.13 9.53 -6.53
CA LEU A 106 12.68 10.90 -6.39
C LEU A 106 12.99 11.71 -7.66
N ALA A 107 14.21 11.62 -8.18
CA ALA A 107 14.61 12.34 -9.38
C ALA A 107 13.83 11.92 -10.64
N SER A 108 13.40 10.65 -10.74
CA SER A 108 12.51 10.19 -11.82
C SER A 108 11.09 10.75 -11.68
N ARG A 109 10.62 11.04 -10.45
CA ARG A 109 9.32 11.69 -10.20
C ARG A 109 9.35 13.20 -10.39
N LEU A 110 10.53 13.80 -10.38
CA LEU A 110 10.72 15.23 -10.63
C LEU A 110 10.83 15.54 -12.13
N GLU A 111 9.91 15.06 -12.96
CA GLU A 111 9.97 15.25 -14.41
C GLU A 111 9.89 16.72 -14.83
N ARG A 112 10.51 17.05 -15.97
CA ARG A 112 10.43 18.34 -16.72
C ARG A 112 10.90 19.62 -16.00
N ARG A 113 11.11 19.59 -14.69
CA ARG A 113 11.56 20.76 -13.91
C ARG A 113 13.08 20.94 -13.93
N PRO A 114 13.61 22.18 -13.88
CA PRO A 114 15.03 22.38 -13.64
C PRO A 114 15.45 21.71 -12.33
N LEU A 115 16.47 20.86 -12.37
CA LEU A 115 16.91 20.07 -11.22
C LEU A 115 18.42 20.18 -11.06
N CYS A 116 18.85 20.65 -9.89
CA CYS A 116 20.24 20.66 -9.46
C CYS A 116 20.40 19.67 -8.31
N VAL A 117 21.39 18.78 -8.37
CA VAL A 117 21.63 17.79 -7.33
C VAL A 117 23.04 17.98 -6.79
N TYR A 118 23.13 18.14 -5.49
CA TYR A 118 24.38 18.38 -4.80
C TYR A 118 24.95 17.07 -4.23
N GLN A 119 26.27 16.99 -4.14
CA GLN A 119 26.98 15.87 -3.55
C GLN A 119 27.77 16.37 -2.36
N GLN A 120 27.66 15.65 -1.23
CA GLN A 120 28.45 15.97 -0.06
C GLN A 120 29.80 15.26 -0.12
N ASN A 121 30.87 15.99 0.16
CA ASN A 121 32.21 15.49 0.34
C ASN A 121 32.38 14.86 1.74
N PRO A 122 33.41 14.03 1.95
CA PRO A 122 33.71 13.46 3.27
C PRO A 122 33.94 14.51 4.37
N ASN A 123 34.45 15.70 4.00
CA ASN A 123 34.68 16.82 4.91
C ASN A 123 33.39 17.59 5.27
N GLY A 124 32.24 17.25 4.66
CA GLY A 124 30.95 17.88 4.91
C GLY A 124 30.55 18.96 3.91
N ASP A 125 31.47 19.41 3.05
CA ASP A 125 31.18 20.43 2.03
C ASP A 125 30.30 19.87 0.91
N TRP A 126 29.52 20.75 0.28
CA TRP A 126 28.63 20.40 -0.83
C TRP A 126 29.13 20.98 -2.13
N TRP A 127 28.98 20.23 -3.21
CA TRP A 127 29.29 20.69 -4.56
C TRP A 127 28.21 20.23 -5.56
N LEU A 128 28.08 20.93 -6.68
CA LEU A 128 27.07 20.63 -7.69
C LEU A 128 27.45 19.37 -8.49
N GLY A 129 26.82 18.25 -8.18
CA GLY A 129 27.08 16.97 -8.85
C GLY A 129 26.32 16.80 -10.16
N TYR A 130 25.12 17.36 -10.27
CA TYR A 130 24.32 17.28 -11.49
C TYR A 130 23.45 18.52 -11.66
N GLN A 131 23.27 18.94 -12.91
CA GLN A 131 22.34 19.98 -13.29
C GLN A 131 21.61 19.54 -14.56
N ARG A 132 20.28 19.46 -14.48
CA ARG A 132 19.44 19.28 -15.65
C ARG A 132 19.65 20.48 -16.57
N ASP A 133 19.82 20.21 -17.86
CA ASP A 133 20.20 21.17 -18.93
C ASP A 133 21.70 21.49 -19.02
N GLN A 134 22.55 20.94 -18.14
CA GLN A 134 24.00 20.96 -18.36
C GLN A 134 24.36 20.25 -19.66
N ALA A 135 25.16 20.89 -20.51
CA ALA A 135 25.71 20.25 -21.70
C ALA A 135 26.56 19.03 -21.26
N PRO A 136 26.30 17.83 -21.82
CA PRO A 136 27.06 16.64 -21.47
C PRO A 136 28.50 16.76 -21.96
N SER A 137 29.42 16.07 -21.28
CA SER A 137 30.78 15.89 -21.81
C SER A 137 30.76 15.18 -23.18
N GLU A 138 31.75 15.50 -24.02
CA GLU A 138 31.90 14.85 -25.33
C GLU A 138 32.29 13.37 -25.17
N GLU A 139 33.24 13.09 -24.28
CA GLU A 139 33.71 11.74 -24.00
C GLU A 139 32.59 10.90 -23.34
N PRO A 140 32.42 9.62 -23.73
CA PRO A 140 31.62 8.66 -22.98
C PRO A 140 32.04 8.60 -21.51
N TYR A 141 31.05 8.60 -20.61
CA TYR A 141 31.30 8.35 -19.19
C TYR A 141 31.37 6.86 -18.91
N PHE A 142 30.39 6.08 -19.39
CA PHE A 142 30.34 4.64 -19.19
C PHE A 142 30.98 3.86 -20.34
N GLU A 143 31.79 2.87 -19.98
CA GLU A 143 31.95 1.63 -20.75
C GLU A 143 30.76 0.71 -20.44
N ILE A 144 30.16 0.11 -21.48
CA ILE A 144 28.94 -0.71 -21.38
C ILE A 144 29.28 -2.12 -21.86
N ASP A 145 29.20 -3.10 -20.96
CA ASP A 145 29.42 -4.53 -21.24
C ASP A 145 28.08 -5.27 -21.27
N GLY A 146 27.95 -6.26 -22.15
CA GLY A 146 26.83 -7.21 -22.20
C GLY A 146 25.49 -6.67 -22.72
N LEU A 147 25.46 -5.47 -23.33
CA LEU A 147 24.25 -4.94 -23.97
C LEU A 147 23.89 -5.75 -25.24
N PRO A 148 22.64 -6.21 -25.41
CA PRO A 148 22.22 -6.96 -26.59
C PRO A 148 22.41 -6.16 -27.90
N THR A 149 23.02 -6.77 -28.91
CA THR A 149 23.27 -6.16 -30.23
C THR A 149 22.13 -6.36 -31.23
N GLY A 150 21.10 -7.13 -30.88
CA GLY A 150 19.92 -7.34 -31.70
C GLY A 150 18.79 -8.02 -30.93
N PRO A 151 17.61 -8.21 -31.55
CA PRO A 151 16.44 -8.78 -30.90
C PRO A 151 16.68 -10.21 -30.38
N GLN A 152 16.22 -10.48 -29.16
CA GLN A 152 16.26 -11.78 -28.51
C GLN A 152 14.90 -12.04 -27.87
N GLY A 153 14.36 -13.23 -28.07
CA GLY A 153 13.13 -13.69 -27.42
C GLY A 153 13.42 -14.45 -26.13
N GLY A 154 12.43 -14.54 -25.26
CA GLY A 154 12.50 -15.33 -24.04
C GLY A 154 11.56 -14.78 -22.98
N ARG A 155 11.50 -15.45 -21.83
CA ARG A 155 10.77 -14.96 -20.67
C ARG A 155 11.71 -14.96 -19.48
N GLY A 156 11.94 -13.80 -18.89
CA GLY A 156 12.92 -13.66 -17.82
C GLY A 156 13.28 -12.21 -17.50
N HIS A 157 14.42 -11.99 -16.85
CA HIS A 157 14.86 -10.69 -16.38
C HIS A 157 16.21 -10.27 -16.97
N VAL A 158 16.52 -8.98 -16.92
CA VAL A 158 17.88 -8.47 -17.24
C VAL A 158 18.57 -8.06 -15.96
N ALA A 159 19.80 -8.52 -15.73
CA ALA A 159 20.62 -7.96 -14.66
C ALA A 159 21.32 -6.70 -15.17
N LEU A 160 21.01 -5.53 -14.60
CA LEU A 160 21.67 -4.25 -14.89
C LEU A 160 22.48 -3.81 -13.67
N VAL A 161 23.80 -3.78 -13.81
CA VAL A 161 24.73 -3.47 -12.71
C VAL A 161 25.52 -2.19 -13.03
N ILE A 162 25.52 -1.23 -12.12
CA ILE A 162 26.26 0.02 -12.25
C ILE A 162 27.35 0.09 -11.19
N GLU A 163 28.62 0.13 -11.62
CA GLU A 163 29.79 0.07 -10.73
C GLU A 163 30.64 1.31 -10.93
N VAL A 164 30.51 2.30 -10.04
CA VAL A 164 31.26 3.57 -10.15
C VAL A 164 32.32 3.65 -9.08
N THR A 165 31.95 3.42 -7.83
CA THR A 165 32.86 3.56 -6.68
C THR A 165 33.52 2.24 -6.29
N ARG A 166 32.81 1.11 -6.41
CA ARG A 166 33.32 -0.24 -6.10
C ARG A 166 32.75 -1.26 -7.08
N SER A 167 33.50 -2.36 -7.25
CA SER A 167 33.02 -3.54 -7.98
C SER A 167 31.98 -4.30 -7.15
N ILE A 168 30.83 -4.56 -7.75
CA ILE A 168 29.67 -5.22 -7.16
C ILE A 168 29.08 -6.34 -8.04
N ARG A 169 29.56 -6.50 -9.29
CA ARG A 169 29.04 -7.38 -10.33
C ARG A 169 28.88 -8.81 -9.88
N GLU A 170 29.95 -9.43 -9.40
CA GLU A 170 29.93 -10.84 -9.02
C GLU A 170 28.89 -11.11 -7.94
N LYS A 171 28.84 -10.23 -6.94
CA LYS A 171 27.91 -10.33 -5.82
C LYS A 171 26.46 -10.09 -6.23
N ALA A 172 26.20 -9.03 -6.97
CA ALA A 172 24.85 -8.71 -7.46
C ALA A 172 24.33 -9.84 -8.35
N LEU A 173 25.14 -10.36 -9.28
CA LEU A 173 24.76 -11.45 -10.18
C LEU A 173 24.52 -12.76 -9.46
N ALA A 174 25.36 -13.13 -8.48
CA ALA A 174 25.13 -14.33 -7.69
C ALA A 174 23.76 -14.27 -6.99
N GLN A 175 23.45 -13.14 -6.37
CA GLN A 175 22.18 -12.95 -5.65
C GLN A 175 20.96 -12.84 -6.57
N PHE A 176 21.12 -12.23 -7.75
CA PHE A 176 20.06 -12.22 -8.76
C PHE A 176 19.76 -13.62 -9.28
N LYS A 177 20.79 -14.42 -9.59
CA LYS A 177 20.62 -15.82 -10.03
C LYS A 177 19.99 -16.70 -8.96
N GLU A 178 20.39 -16.51 -7.70
CA GLU A 178 19.81 -17.24 -6.57
C GLU A 178 18.31 -16.98 -6.41
N ARG A 179 17.88 -15.71 -6.55
CA ARG A 179 16.46 -15.34 -6.39
C ARG A 179 15.60 -15.56 -7.63
N HIS A 180 16.21 -15.46 -8.80
CA HIS A 180 15.55 -15.61 -10.08
C HIS A 180 16.18 -16.78 -10.86
N PRO A 181 16.00 -18.04 -10.38
CA PRO A 181 16.65 -19.21 -10.96
C PRO A 181 16.16 -19.52 -12.38
N ALA A 182 15.01 -18.98 -12.78
CA ALA A 182 14.51 -19.02 -14.15
C ALA A 182 14.86 -17.73 -14.90
N ALA A 183 15.85 -17.85 -15.79
CA ALA A 183 16.18 -16.97 -16.93
C ALA A 183 16.54 -15.48 -16.63
N LEU A 184 17.83 -15.24 -16.33
CA LEU A 184 18.43 -13.95 -16.71
C LEU A 184 18.68 -13.98 -18.23
N LEU A 185 17.98 -13.12 -18.98
CA LEU A 185 18.08 -12.99 -20.44
C LEU A 185 19.42 -12.35 -20.84
N ALA A 186 19.87 -11.36 -20.07
CA ALA A 186 21.13 -10.66 -20.29
C ALA A 186 21.72 -10.15 -18.97
N THR A 187 23.01 -9.84 -19.00
CA THR A 187 23.73 -9.14 -17.94
C THR A 187 24.43 -7.94 -18.53
N VAL A 188 23.95 -6.74 -18.19
CA VAL A 188 24.50 -5.48 -18.64
C VAL A 188 25.25 -4.81 -17.49
N VAL A 189 26.47 -4.35 -17.75
CA VAL A 189 27.31 -3.71 -16.74
C VAL A 189 27.81 -2.35 -17.23
N LEU A 190 27.60 -1.31 -16.42
CA LEU A 190 28.03 0.06 -16.69
C LEU A 190 29.15 0.45 -15.72
N ARG A 191 30.28 0.90 -16.25
CA ARG A 191 31.46 1.31 -15.47
C ARG A 191 32.06 2.59 -16.01
N PRO A 192 32.61 3.50 -15.18
CA PRO A 192 33.34 4.64 -15.68
C PRO A 192 34.48 4.18 -16.61
N LEU A 193 34.62 4.83 -17.77
CA LEU A 193 35.68 4.53 -18.74
C LEU A 193 37.09 4.68 -18.13
N ARG A 194 37.23 5.56 -17.14
CA ARG A 194 38.47 5.78 -16.37
C ARG A 194 38.71 4.73 -15.27
N GLY A 195 37.83 3.75 -15.13
CA GLY A 195 37.86 2.72 -14.11
C GLY A 195 37.04 3.06 -12.85
N ILE A 196 36.77 2.02 -12.07
CA ILE A 196 36.00 2.09 -10.82
C ILE A 196 36.86 2.77 -9.75
N SER A 197 36.39 3.89 -9.19
CA SER A 197 37.08 4.63 -8.13
C SER A 197 36.13 5.57 -7.37
N PRO A 198 36.35 5.84 -6.07
CA PRO A 198 35.67 6.91 -5.34
C PRO A 198 35.73 8.29 -6.01
N THR A 199 36.74 8.54 -6.85
CA THR A 199 36.98 9.80 -7.56
C THR A 199 36.62 9.73 -9.05
N ALA A 200 36.01 8.64 -9.52
CA ALA A 200 35.66 8.46 -10.94
C ALA A 200 34.52 9.39 -11.44
N PHE A 201 33.98 10.24 -10.58
CA PHE A 201 32.87 11.15 -10.87
C PHE A 201 33.24 12.58 -10.49
N GLU A 202 33.31 13.47 -11.47
CA GLU A 202 33.98 14.77 -11.32
C GLU A 202 33.05 15.98 -11.49
N GLY A 203 31.85 15.82 -12.05
CA GLY A 203 31.04 17.01 -12.37
C GLY A 203 29.70 16.78 -13.07
N PRO A 204 28.91 17.87 -13.21
CA PRO A 204 27.57 17.84 -13.78
C PRO A 204 27.55 17.47 -15.28
N ALA A 205 28.59 17.83 -16.04
CA ALA A 205 28.71 17.44 -17.45
C ALA A 205 28.88 15.93 -17.63
N GLN A 206 29.63 15.27 -16.74
CA GLN A 206 29.77 13.81 -16.72
C GLN A 206 28.47 13.13 -16.29
N ALA A 207 27.78 13.65 -15.27
CA ALA A 207 26.45 13.16 -14.88
C ALA A 207 25.44 13.24 -16.04
N ALA A 208 25.40 14.36 -16.76
CA ALA A 208 24.52 14.53 -17.92
C ALA A 208 24.86 13.52 -19.04
N ARG A 209 26.14 13.26 -19.29
CA ARG A 209 26.58 12.23 -20.25
C ARG A 209 26.20 10.82 -19.79
N ALA A 210 26.43 10.51 -18.52
CA ALA A 210 26.09 9.23 -17.90
C ALA A 210 24.58 8.94 -17.98
N ALA A 211 23.73 9.94 -17.68
CA ALA A 211 22.28 9.83 -17.78
C ALA A 211 21.83 9.55 -19.22
N ARG A 212 22.44 10.19 -20.23
CA ARG A 212 22.16 9.90 -21.65
C ARG A 212 22.53 8.47 -22.03
N GLN A 213 23.71 7.99 -21.65
CA GLN A 213 24.14 6.62 -21.92
C GLN A 213 23.25 5.59 -21.21
N PHE A 214 22.85 5.87 -19.97
CA PHE A 214 21.93 5.02 -19.23
C PHE A 214 20.55 4.94 -19.89
N ARG A 215 20.01 6.07 -20.36
CA ARG A 215 18.77 6.07 -21.14
C ARG A 215 18.90 5.21 -22.40
N GLN A 216 19.98 5.37 -23.15
CA GLN A 216 20.25 4.56 -24.35
C GLN A 216 20.28 3.05 -24.04
N VAL A 217 20.86 2.66 -22.90
CA VAL A 217 20.83 1.27 -22.43
C VAL A 217 19.40 0.79 -22.18
N LEU A 218 18.59 1.56 -21.44
CA LEU A 218 17.21 1.19 -21.14
C LEU A 218 16.35 1.09 -22.40
N ASP A 219 16.51 2.03 -23.33
CA ASP A 219 15.80 2.05 -24.61
C ASP A 219 16.22 0.86 -25.48
N THR A 220 17.53 0.54 -25.55
CA THR A 220 18.03 -0.64 -26.27
C THR A 220 17.51 -1.95 -25.66
N LEU A 221 17.46 -2.05 -24.33
CA LEU A 221 16.88 -3.22 -23.66
C LEU A 221 15.38 -3.38 -23.95
N HIS A 222 14.65 -2.27 -24.03
CA HIS A 222 13.25 -2.28 -24.43
C HIS A 222 13.06 -2.78 -25.86
N GLU A 223 13.85 -2.25 -26.80
CA GLU A 223 13.78 -2.59 -28.23
C GLU A 223 14.23 -4.03 -28.53
N HIS A 224 15.26 -4.54 -27.84
CA HIS A 224 15.89 -5.81 -28.18
C HIS A 224 15.42 -7.02 -27.37
N LEU A 225 14.68 -6.86 -26.27
CA LEU A 225 14.31 -8.00 -25.42
C LEU A 225 12.80 -8.15 -25.30
N GLU A 226 12.22 -8.85 -26.27
CA GLU A 226 10.80 -9.18 -26.29
C GLU A 226 10.52 -10.29 -25.25
N GLY A 227 9.62 -10.00 -24.30
CA GLY A 227 9.30 -10.90 -23.18
C GLY A 227 10.15 -10.72 -21.91
N CYS A 228 10.99 -9.69 -21.85
CA CYS A 228 11.61 -9.26 -20.60
C CYS A 228 10.55 -8.82 -19.57
N GLU A 229 10.48 -9.52 -18.43
CA GLU A 229 9.54 -9.22 -17.35
C GLU A 229 9.97 -8.00 -16.53
N SER A 230 11.27 -7.84 -16.30
CA SER A 230 11.84 -6.65 -15.64
C SER A 230 13.37 -6.58 -15.75
N VAL A 231 13.90 -5.38 -15.54
CA VAL A 231 15.33 -5.09 -15.37
C VAL A 231 15.65 -5.01 -13.88
N LEU A 232 16.53 -5.90 -13.40
CA LEU A 232 17.02 -5.94 -12.02
C LEU A 232 18.21 -4.99 -11.88
N LEU A 233 18.00 -3.84 -11.24
CA LEU A 233 19.04 -2.81 -11.07
C LEU A 233 19.74 -2.92 -9.71
N ALA A 234 21.07 -3.02 -9.75
CA ALA A 234 21.95 -2.80 -8.60
C ALA A 234 22.98 -1.72 -8.94
N MET A 235 23.31 -0.86 -7.97
CA MET A 235 24.29 0.20 -8.19
C MET A 235 25.18 0.47 -6.98
N ASP A 236 26.39 0.94 -7.25
CA ASP A 236 27.31 1.54 -6.29
C ASP A 236 27.92 2.81 -6.91
N GLY A 237 27.63 3.97 -6.32
CA GLY A 237 28.10 5.25 -6.85
C GLY A 237 27.65 6.46 -6.03
N PRO A 238 28.02 7.68 -6.45
CA PRO A 238 27.61 8.94 -5.81
C PRO A 238 26.09 9.14 -5.87
N GLY A 239 25.51 9.78 -4.84
CA GLY A 239 24.07 10.05 -4.76
C GLY A 239 23.58 11.01 -5.85
N SER A 240 24.40 12.00 -6.20
CA SER A 240 24.11 12.92 -7.31
C SER A 240 24.05 12.22 -8.67
N LEU A 241 24.94 11.25 -8.92
CA LEU A 241 24.88 10.41 -10.11
C LEU A 241 23.63 9.54 -10.12
N ALA A 242 23.27 8.92 -8.98
CA ALA A 242 22.03 8.13 -8.88
C ALA A 242 20.78 8.95 -9.22
N ALA A 243 20.68 10.17 -8.72
CA ALA A 243 19.61 11.09 -9.08
C ALA A 243 19.65 11.47 -10.57
N ALA A 244 20.83 11.74 -11.13
CA ALA A 244 20.98 12.03 -12.56
C ALA A 244 20.46 10.87 -13.44
N LEU A 245 20.84 9.63 -13.10
CA LEU A 245 20.32 8.44 -13.78
C LEU A 245 18.81 8.29 -13.61
N GLY A 246 18.27 8.65 -12.43
CA GLY A 246 16.83 8.70 -12.18
C GLY A 246 16.07 9.59 -13.17
N THR A 247 16.66 10.73 -13.57
CA THR A 247 16.05 11.62 -14.57
C THR A 247 15.99 11.06 -15.99
N ALA A 248 16.71 9.97 -16.26
CA ALA A 248 16.72 9.28 -17.54
C ALA A 248 15.70 8.12 -17.61
N ILE A 249 15.06 7.77 -16.49
CA ILE A 249 14.07 6.71 -16.43
C ILE A 249 12.72 7.25 -16.93
N ASN A 250 12.10 6.53 -17.85
CA ASN A 250 10.72 6.74 -18.26
C ASN A 250 9.95 5.42 -18.10
N PRO A 251 9.26 5.22 -16.97
CA PRO A 251 8.54 3.97 -16.71
C PRO A 251 7.49 3.65 -17.77
N GLU A 252 6.95 4.64 -18.47
CA GLU A 252 5.90 4.46 -19.48
C GLU A 252 6.39 3.80 -20.78
N THR A 253 7.67 3.91 -21.10
CA THR A 253 8.24 3.41 -22.37
C THR A 253 9.32 2.36 -22.18
N GLN A 254 9.68 2.03 -20.94
CA GLN A 254 10.77 1.12 -20.61
C GLN A 254 10.23 -0.14 -19.94
N HIS A 255 11.01 -1.22 -19.98
CA HIS A 255 10.70 -2.42 -19.19
C HIS A 255 10.61 -2.08 -17.69
N PRO A 256 9.77 -2.76 -16.91
CA PRO A 256 9.70 -2.54 -15.46
C PRO A 256 11.08 -2.65 -14.82
N LEU A 257 11.48 -1.67 -14.01
CA LEU A 257 12.80 -1.56 -13.41
C LEU A 257 12.71 -1.86 -11.91
N ARG A 258 13.23 -3.02 -11.50
CA ARG A 258 13.27 -3.46 -10.10
C ARG A 258 14.54 -2.93 -9.43
N LEU A 259 14.35 -2.04 -8.47
CA LEU A 259 15.42 -1.39 -7.71
C LEU A 259 15.91 -2.29 -6.58
N HIS A 260 17.22 -2.48 -6.45
CA HIS A 260 17.83 -3.26 -5.37
C HIS A 260 18.77 -2.42 -4.51
N HIS A 261 18.54 -2.44 -3.20
CA HIS A 261 19.38 -1.79 -2.22
C HIS A 261 20.42 -2.74 -1.65
N PHE A 262 21.67 -2.29 -1.50
CA PHE A 262 22.68 -3.04 -0.76
C PHE A 262 22.51 -2.83 0.76
N ASP A 263 21.99 -3.84 1.44
CA ASP A 263 21.93 -3.88 2.90
C ASP A 263 23.31 -4.26 3.46
N GLN A 264 23.90 -3.35 4.24
CA GLN A 264 25.20 -3.55 4.87
C GLN A 264 25.17 -4.60 5.99
N GLY A 265 24.06 -4.73 6.71
CA GLY A 265 23.92 -5.65 7.85
C GLY A 265 23.89 -7.11 7.39
N THR A 266 23.13 -7.41 6.35
CA THR A 266 23.08 -8.76 5.75
C THR A 266 24.15 -8.96 4.66
N SER A 267 24.77 -7.88 4.20
CA SER A 267 25.68 -7.91 3.05
C SER A 267 24.99 -8.45 1.79
N THR A 268 23.72 -8.10 1.56
CA THR A 268 22.95 -8.55 0.39
C THR A 268 22.19 -7.42 -0.31
N TYR A 269 21.95 -7.57 -1.60
CA TYR A 269 21.11 -6.71 -2.41
C TYR A 269 19.65 -7.11 -2.22
N VAL A 270 18.84 -6.32 -1.53
CA VAL A 270 17.41 -6.60 -1.33
C VAL A 270 16.56 -5.84 -2.35
N PRO A 271 15.53 -6.45 -2.97
CA PRO A 271 14.60 -5.70 -3.80
C PRO A 271 13.80 -4.74 -2.92
N VAL A 272 13.74 -3.46 -3.31
CA VAL A 272 13.10 -2.42 -2.51
C VAL A 272 11.96 -1.69 -3.21
N HIS A 273 11.89 -1.74 -4.54
CA HIS A 273 10.81 -1.12 -5.32
C HIS A 273 10.78 -1.60 -6.77
N LEU A 274 9.63 -1.44 -7.43
CA LEU A 274 9.44 -1.72 -8.85
C LEU A 274 8.89 -0.47 -9.56
N LEU A 275 9.74 0.17 -10.35
CA LEU A 275 9.31 1.22 -11.27
C LEU A 275 8.65 0.56 -12.49
N ARG A 276 7.37 0.83 -12.73
CA ARG A 276 6.62 0.34 -13.89
C ARG A 276 5.72 1.46 -14.45
N PRO A 277 5.22 1.38 -15.70
CA PRO A 277 4.21 2.31 -16.18
C PRO A 277 3.11 2.39 -15.13
N ARG A 278 2.70 3.61 -14.76
CA ARG A 278 1.51 3.71 -13.92
C ARG A 278 0.39 3.16 -14.77
N ARG A 279 -0.19 2.02 -14.38
CA ARG A 279 -1.52 1.69 -14.89
C ARG A 279 -2.36 2.92 -14.59
N LYS A 280 -3.13 3.40 -15.56
CA LYS A 280 -4.14 4.45 -15.36
C LYS A 280 -5.14 4.14 -14.22
N GLU A 281 -5.01 2.96 -13.61
CA GLU A 281 -5.74 2.40 -12.47
C GLU A 281 -5.02 2.55 -11.12
N GLU A 282 -3.72 2.93 -11.06
CA GLU A 282 -3.15 3.54 -9.84
C GLU A 282 -3.90 4.85 -9.67
N ARG A 283 -4.99 4.77 -8.89
CA ARG A 283 -6.14 5.67 -8.88
C ARG A 283 -5.76 7.01 -9.49
N PRO A 284 -6.30 7.38 -10.68
CA PRO A 284 -6.38 8.79 -10.98
C PRO A 284 -6.90 9.42 -9.69
N ALA A 285 -6.28 10.49 -9.21
CA ALA A 285 -7.02 11.38 -8.33
C ALA A 285 -8.24 11.74 -9.18
N ALA A 286 -9.33 10.97 -9.03
CA ALA A 286 -10.56 11.21 -9.72
C ALA A 286 -10.80 12.66 -9.38
N LEU A 287 -10.85 13.52 -10.39
CA LEU A 287 -11.01 14.94 -10.17
C LEU A 287 -12.30 15.07 -9.38
N LEU A 288 -12.18 15.15 -8.05
CA LEU A 288 -13.30 15.14 -7.14
C LEU A 288 -14.03 16.41 -7.48
N THR A 289 -15.22 16.26 -8.05
CA THR A 289 -16.05 17.41 -8.32
C THR A 289 -16.31 18.14 -7.00
N PRO A 290 -16.55 19.46 -7.02
CA PRO A 290 -16.92 20.19 -5.81
C PRO A 290 -18.09 19.54 -5.05
N GLU A 291 -19.02 18.90 -5.77
CA GLU A 291 -20.13 18.13 -5.22
C GLU A 291 -19.66 16.88 -4.45
N TRP A 292 -18.77 16.07 -5.04
CA TRP A 292 -18.20 14.90 -4.37
C TRP A 292 -17.36 15.28 -3.15
N MET A 293 -16.64 16.40 -3.24
CA MET A 293 -15.87 16.94 -2.12
C MET A 293 -16.79 17.39 -0.97
N ALA A 294 -17.92 18.04 -1.29
CA ALA A 294 -18.92 18.41 -0.30
C ALA A 294 -19.55 17.18 0.37
N GLU A 295 -19.89 16.15 -0.40
CA GLU A 295 -20.42 14.89 0.13
C GLU A 295 -19.39 14.18 1.03
N ALA A 296 -18.14 14.05 0.58
CA ALA A 296 -17.09 13.44 1.40
C ALA A 296 -16.88 14.19 2.72
N THR A 297 -16.94 15.54 2.70
CA THR A 297 -16.87 16.37 3.91
C THR A 297 -18.06 16.12 4.83
N HIS A 298 -19.27 16.05 4.27
CA HIS A 298 -20.48 15.74 5.04
C HIS A 298 -20.43 14.37 5.71
N VAL A 299 -19.95 13.34 5.00
CA VAL A 299 -19.76 12.00 5.57
C VAL A 299 -18.69 12.04 6.66
N LEU A 300 -17.58 12.76 6.46
CA LEU A 300 -16.53 12.90 7.48
C LEU A 300 -17.07 13.50 8.78
N GLU A 301 -17.91 14.54 8.71
CA GLU A 301 -18.54 15.12 9.89
C GLU A 301 -19.37 14.10 10.69
N LYS A 302 -20.06 13.20 9.99
CA LYS A 302 -20.81 12.11 10.64
C LYS A 302 -19.88 11.07 11.25
N VAL A 303 -18.83 10.67 10.55
CA VAL A 303 -17.80 9.77 11.08
C VAL A 303 -17.19 10.35 12.36
N ARG A 304 -16.89 11.66 12.37
CA ARG A 304 -16.42 12.40 13.55
C ARG A 304 -17.43 12.35 14.70
N ALA A 305 -18.71 12.56 14.42
CA ALA A 305 -19.76 12.50 15.44
C ALA A 305 -19.91 11.09 16.04
N VAL A 306 -19.81 10.03 15.22
CA VAL A 306 -19.82 8.64 15.69
C VAL A 306 -18.61 8.35 16.57
N HIS A 307 -17.42 8.75 16.13
CA HIS A 307 -16.18 8.62 16.89
C HIS A 307 -16.25 9.31 18.25
N GLN A 308 -16.71 10.56 18.30
CA GLN A 308 -16.86 11.31 19.55
C GLN A 308 -17.83 10.60 20.50
N LYS A 309 -18.99 10.16 20.01
CA LYS A 309 -19.96 9.39 20.82
C LYS A 309 -19.36 8.09 21.35
N LEU A 310 -18.61 7.36 20.51
CA LEU A 310 -17.94 6.13 20.91
C LEU A 310 -16.90 6.40 22.00
N VAL A 311 -15.99 7.37 21.80
CA VAL A 311 -14.95 7.72 22.77
C VAL A 311 -15.55 8.23 24.08
N THR A 312 -16.58 9.08 24.02
CA THR A 312 -17.26 9.56 25.23
C THR A 312 -17.84 8.40 26.04
N TRP A 313 -18.52 7.47 25.38
CA TRP A 313 -19.07 6.29 26.05
C TRP A 313 -17.99 5.37 26.61
N LEU A 314 -16.91 5.12 25.86
CA LEU A 314 -15.78 4.30 26.34
C LEU A 314 -15.04 4.94 27.52
N ARG A 315 -15.17 6.26 27.76
CA ARG A 315 -14.62 6.95 28.94
C ARG A 315 -15.50 6.80 30.18
N GLU A 316 -16.73 6.31 30.07
CA GLU A 316 -17.58 6.01 31.21
C GLU A 316 -16.92 4.91 32.08
N THR A 317 -16.96 5.05 33.40
CA THR A 317 -16.29 4.13 34.34
C THR A 317 -16.74 2.68 34.16
N GLU A 318 -18.00 2.49 33.79
CA GLU A 318 -18.63 1.21 33.52
C GLU A 318 -17.97 0.46 32.35
N GLN A 319 -17.28 1.17 31.44
CA GLN A 319 -16.63 0.58 30.27
C GLN A 319 -15.13 0.31 30.47
N ALA A 320 -14.56 0.58 31.66
CA ALA A 320 -13.13 0.46 31.92
C ALA A 320 -12.57 -0.95 31.57
N ALA A 321 -13.29 -2.01 31.94
CA ALA A 321 -12.90 -3.39 31.62
C ALA A 321 -12.95 -3.70 30.11
N LEU A 322 -13.89 -3.09 29.39
CA LEU A 322 -13.96 -3.22 27.93
C LEU A 322 -12.79 -2.49 27.27
N VAL A 323 -12.47 -1.28 27.72
CA VAL A 323 -11.33 -0.50 27.21
C VAL A 323 -10.01 -1.23 27.40
N GLU A 324 -9.76 -1.79 28.58
CA GLU A 324 -8.54 -2.55 28.88
C GLU A 324 -8.39 -3.73 27.90
N ARG A 325 -9.46 -4.49 27.72
CA ARG A 325 -9.48 -5.67 26.85
C ARG A 325 -9.30 -5.34 25.37
N ILE A 326 -9.86 -4.23 24.88
CA ILE A 326 -9.69 -3.79 23.49
C ILE A 326 -8.36 -3.05 23.28
N GLN A 327 -7.52 -2.92 24.33
CA GLN A 327 -6.31 -2.09 24.32
C GLN A 327 -6.59 -0.64 23.87
N GLY A 328 -7.75 -0.11 24.28
CA GLY A 328 -8.36 1.09 23.69
C GLY A 328 -7.73 2.42 24.10
N ALA A 329 -6.56 2.42 24.76
CA ALA A 329 -5.90 3.64 25.21
C ALA A 329 -5.65 4.62 24.04
N ASP A 330 -5.20 4.10 22.90
CA ASP A 330 -4.97 4.89 21.70
C ASP A 330 -6.29 5.41 21.11
N LEU A 331 -7.35 4.58 21.09
CA LEU A 331 -8.67 5.00 20.63
C LEU A 331 -9.21 6.16 21.48
N LEU A 332 -9.06 6.09 22.82
CA LEU A 332 -9.52 7.12 23.74
C LEU A 332 -8.80 8.46 23.59
N GLN A 333 -7.55 8.45 23.14
CA GLN A 333 -6.74 9.65 22.88
C GLN A 333 -6.86 10.13 21.44
N SER A 334 -7.47 9.32 20.57
CA SER A 334 -7.50 9.62 19.15
C SER A 334 -8.47 10.75 18.78
N HIS A 335 -8.21 11.38 17.64
CA HIS A 335 -9.07 12.39 17.03
C HIS A 335 -9.13 12.18 15.52
N ILE A 336 -10.23 12.57 14.90
CA ILE A 336 -10.40 12.50 13.45
C ILE A 336 -10.17 13.89 12.83
N GLY A 337 -9.40 13.93 11.75
CA GLY A 337 -9.10 15.12 10.97
C GLY A 337 -10.35 15.87 10.50
N VAL A 338 -10.20 17.17 10.24
CA VAL A 338 -11.34 18.07 9.95
C VAL A 338 -11.71 18.13 8.46
N ALA A 339 -10.86 17.61 7.59
CA ALA A 339 -11.06 17.62 6.14
C ALA A 339 -10.70 16.23 5.57
N PRO A 340 -11.36 15.80 4.48
CA PRO A 340 -10.98 14.58 3.78
C PRO A 340 -9.55 14.65 3.23
N GLU A 341 -8.84 13.53 3.30
CA GLU A 341 -7.51 13.38 2.71
C GLU A 341 -7.63 13.19 1.20
N LEU A 342 -6.76 13.88 0.46
CA LEU A 342 -6.75 13.89 -1.01
C LEU A 342 -5.43 13.39 -1.60
N SER A 343 -4.44 13.09 -0.75
CA SER A 343 -3.18 12.54 -1.23
C SER A 343 -3.33 11.07 -1.63
N SER A 344 -2.60 10.68 -2.67
CA SER A 344 -2.47 9.29 -3.09
C SER A 344 -2.00 8.44 -1.89
N GLY A 345 -2.77 7.44 -1.50
CA GLY A 345 -2.45 6.65 -0.32
C GLY A 345 -3.57 5.68 0.06
N PRO A 346 -3.42 5.02 1.22
CA PRO A 346 -4.46 4.13 1.73
C PRO A 346 -5.74 4.90 2.05
N LEU A 347 -6.86 4.16 2.07
CA LEU A 347 -8.20 4.70 2.26
C LEU A 347 -8.38 5.43 3.59
N TYR A 348 -7.57 5.13 4.61
CA TYR A 348 -7.50 5.85 5.88
C TYR A 348 -6.10 5.74 6.50
N ARG A 349 -5.81 6.60 7.48
CA ARG A 349 -4.54 6.68 8.21
C ARG A 349 -4.75 6.93 9.68
N HIS A 350 -4.12 6.12 10.53
CA HIS A 350 -4.01 6.39 11.97
C HIS A 350 -2.54 6.61 12.34
N VAL A 351 -2.15 7.84 12.66
CA VAL A 351 -0.77 8.20 13.03
C VAL A 351 -0.81 9.12 14.24
N LYS A 352 -0.10 8.74 15.31
CA LYS A 352 0.03 9.54 16.55
C LYS A 352 -1.34 9.99 17.11
N GLY A 353 -2.31 9.08 17.13
CA GLY A 353 -3.67 9.36 17.60
C GLY A 353 -4.52 10.19 16.62
N SER A 354 -4.06 10.45 15.40
CA SER A 354 -4.82 11.20 14.40
C SER A 354 -5.32 10.28 13.29
N TRP A 355 -6.63 10.26 13.08
CA TRP A 355 -7.27 9.56 11.96
C TRP A 355 -7.51 10.50 10.79
N ASN A 356 -7.09 10.11 9.59
CA ASN A 356 -7.39 10.82 8.36
C ASN A 356 -8.05 9.83 7.39
N PHE A 357 -9.15 10.23 6.76
CA PHE A 357 -9.92 9.38 5.84
C PHE A 357 -9.83 9.97 4.44
N HIS A 358 -9.48 9.14 3.46
CA HIS A 358 -9.47 9.54 2.06
C HIS A 358 -10.89 9.80 1.56
N ALA A 359 -11.05 10.78 0.66
CA ALA A 359 -12.35 11.14 0.10
C ALA A 359 -13.10 9.92 -0.50
N ASP A 360 -12.40 9.05 -1.24
CA ASP A 360 -13.00 7.81 -1.79
C ASP A 360 -13.65 6.92 -0.72
N LEU A 361 -12.98 6.73 0.42
CA LEU A 361 -13.54 5.91 1.51
C LEU A 361 -14.81 6.54 2.05
N LEU A 362 -14.79 7.87 2.23
CA LEU A 362 -15.94 8.62 2.72
C LEU A 362 -17.11 8.56 1.74
N LEU A 363 -16.86 8.68 0.44
CA LEU A 363 -17.90 8.50 -0.59
C LEU A 363 -18.49 7.08 -0.55
N ARG A 364 -17.64 6.06 -0.40
CA ARG A 364 -18.08 4.66 -0.29
C ARG A 364 -18.87 4.39 1.00
N LEU A 365 -18.49 5.02 2.11
CA LEU A 365 -19.28 5.02 3.35
C LEU A 365 -20.61 5.75 3.17
N GLY A 366 -20.64 6.84 2.42
CA GLY A 366 -21.86 7.56 2.06
C GLY A 366 -22.82 6.69 1.24
N ALA A 367 -22.30 5.97 0.24
CA ALA A 367 -23.06 5.00 -0.55
C ALA A 367 -23.58 3.84 0.32
N LEU A 368 -22.76 3.31 1.23
CA LEU A 368 -23.18 2.28 2.18
C LEU A 368 -24.37 2.75 3.03
N ARG A 369 -24.36 4.02 3.48
CA ARG A 369 -25.46 4.59 4.27
C ARG A 369 -26.82 4.51 3.54
N GLN A 370 -26.82 4.66 2.21
CA GLN A 370 -28.03 4.58 1.41
C GLN A 370 -28.55 3.15 1.24
N LEU A 371 -27.67 2.14 1.41
CA LEU A 371 -28.03 0.72 1.29
C LEU A 371 -28.53 0.12 2.60
N LEU A 372 -28.10 0.66 3.75
CA LEU A 372 -28.48 0.14 5.05
C LEU A 372 -29.90 0.56 5.45
N ALA A 373 -30.54 -0.28 6.27
CA ALA A 373 -31.92 -0.07 6.70
C ALA A 373 -32.09 1.12 7.66
N SER A 374 -31.03 1.51 8.37
CA SER A 374 -31.06 2.59 9.34
C SER A 374 -29.74 3.33 9.47
N ASP A 375 -29.81 4.59 9.91
CA ASP A 375 -28.63 5.38 10.27
C ASP A 375 -27.84 4.74 11.42
N GLU A 376 -28.49 3.97 12.29
CA GLU A 376 -27.81 3.30 13.39
C GLU A 376 -26.98 2.10 12.93
N ASP A 377 -27.45 1.35 11.92
CA ASP A 377 -26.62 0.31 11.29
C ASP A 377 -25.39 0.92 10.63
N TRP A 378 -25.53 2.10 10.00
CA TRP A 378 -24.39 2.82 9.45
C TRP A 378 -23.42 3.31 10.54
N ASN A 379 -23.95 3.87 11.63
CA ASN A 379 -23.13 4.25 12.79
C ASN A 379 -22.38 3.04 13.36
N GLU A 380 -23.02 1.86 13.38
CA GLU A 380 -22.40 0.62 13.81
C GLU A 380 -21.27 0.20 12.90
N CYS A 381 -21.43 0.24 11.57
CA CYS A 381 -20.34 -0.01 10.62
C CYS A 381 -19.14 0.90 10.87
N VAL A 382 -19.38 2.20 11.15
CA VAL A 382 -18.31 3.14 11.50
C VAL A 382 -17.65 2.81 12.84
N ARG A 383 -18.41 2.41 13.86
CA ARG A 383 -17.84 1.96 15.15
C ARG A 383 -17.01 0.68 14.97
N LEU A 384 -17.50 -0.28 14.18
CA LEU A 384 -16.80 -1.52 13.87
C LEU A 384 -15.43 -1.21 13.24
N LEU A 385 -15.39 -0.34 12.23
CA LEU A 385 -14.15 0.17 11.63
C LEU A 385 -13.19 0.75 12.67
N LEU A 386 -13.65 1.72 13.46
CA LEU A 386 -12.78 2.44 14.40
C LEU A 386 -12.19 1.52 15.47
N VAL A 387 -12.98 0.58 15.98
CA VAL A 387 -12.51 -0.39 16.98
C VAL A 387 -11.57 -1.42 16.36
N HIS A 388 -11.90 -1.96 15.19
CA HIS A 388 -11.06 -2.91 14.45
C HIS A 388 -9.66 -2.32 14.23
N GLU A 389 -9.61 -1.11 13.68
CA GLU A 389 -8.34 -0.45 13.37
C GLU A 389 -7.57 -0.02 14.62
N ALA A 390 -8.27 0.39 15.69
CA ALA A 390 -7.61 0.70 16.96
C ALA A 390 -6.98 -0.56 17.59
N PHE A 391 -7.65 -1.70 17.47
CA PHE A 391 -7.15 -2.98 17.99
C PHE A 391 -5.86 -3.41 17.27
N HIS A 392 -5.78 -3.18 15.96
CA HIS A 392 -4.58 -3.39 15.16
C HIS A 392 -3.36 -2.57 15.62
N VAL A 393 -3.58 -1.37 16.20
CA VAL A 393 -2.49 -0.58 16.81
C VAL A 393 -1.92 -1.33 18.02
N GLY A 394 -2.79 -1.85 18.89
CA GLY A 394 -2.43 -2.63 20.07
C GLY A 394 -1.70 -3.95 19.75
N GLN A 395 -2.00 -4.58 18.61
CA GLN A 395 -1.33 -5.79 18.12
C GLN A 395 0.15 -5.60 17.69
N GLY A 396 0.80 -4.47 18.05
CA GLY A 396 2.15 -4.14 17.60
C GLY A 396 2.16 -3.40 16.26
N GLY A 397 1.04 -2.75 15.92
CA GLY A 397 0.93 -1.84 14.79
C GLY A 397 0.68 -2.50 13.44
N LEU A 398 0.09 -3.71 13.38
CA LEU A 398 -0.38 -4.35 12.15
C LEU A 398 -1.42 -3.45 11.46
N THR A 399 -0.95 -2.47 10.69
CA THR A 399 -1.79 -1.48 10.04
C THR A 399 -1.68 -1.68 8.55
N SER A 400 -2.52 -0.99 7.78
CA SER A 400 -2.40 -0.90 6.32
C SER A 400 -1.01 -0.40 5.81
N TYR A 401 -0.07 -0.07 6.71
CA TYR A 401 1.25 0.48 6.43
C TYR A 401 2.42 -0.49 6.62
N ASN A 402 2.26 -1.57 7.39
CA ASN A 402 3.35 -2.50 7.71
C ASN A 402 2.99 -3.99 7.46
N TYR A 403 1.84 -4.25 6.82
CA TYR A 403 1.49 -5.59 6.34
C TYR A 403 2.17 -5.95 5.01
N SER A 404 2.87 -5.00 4.37
CA SER A 404 3.66 -5.29 3.17
C SER A 404 4.66 -6.41 3.46
N GLY A 405 4.67 -7.45 2.63
CA GLY A 405 5.46 -8.68 2.84
C GLY A 405 4.83 -9.73 3.78
N SER A 406 3.90 -9.33 4.67
CA SER A 406 3.11 -10.25 5.50
C SER A 406 2.01 -10.97 4.72
N GLY A 407 1.74 -10.59 3.46
CA GLY A 407 0.85 -11.34 2.60
C GLY A 407 1.34 -12.74 2.22
N ARG A 408 2.64 -13.02 2.35
CA ARG A 408 3.19 -14.41 2.31
C ARG A 408 2.75 -15.23 3.53
N THR A 409 2.25 -14.57 4.57
CA THR A 409 1.60 -15.15 5.74
C THR A 409 0.11 -14.77 5.75
N GLY A 410 -0.58 -14.94 4.62
CA GLY A 410 -2.00 -14.57 4.48
C GLY A 410 -2.90 -15.13 5.61
N PHE A 411 -2.58 -16.33 6.12
CA PHE A 411 -3.25 -16.93 7.28
C PHE A 411 -3.01 -16.20 8.61
N VAL A 412 -1.82 -15.62 8.83
CA VAL A 412 -1.54 -14.85 10.04
C VAL A 412 -2.33 -13.55 10.05
N LEU A 413 -2.39 -12.87 8.90
CA LEU A 413 -3.18 -11.65 8.77
C LEU A 413 -4.68 -11.93 8.85
N GLU A 414 -5.14 -13.07 8.35
CA GLU A 414 -6.53 -13.52 8.52
C GLU A 414 -6.88 -13.71 10.00
N VAL A 415 -5.99 -14.33 10.79
CA VAL A 415 -6.18 -14.48 12.24
C VAL A 415 -6.18 -13.11 12.95
N ALA A 416 -5.24 -12.22 12.59
CA ALA A 416 -5.19 -10.88 13.17
C ALA A 416 -6.46 -10.07 12.86
N ASP A 417 -6.96 -10.13 11.63
CA ASP A 417 -8.22 -9.51 11.22
C ASP A 417 -9.41 -10.12 11.98
N PHE A 418 -9.43 -11.44 12.14
CA PHE A 418 -10.48 -12.14 12.87
C PHE A 418 -10.56 -11.66 14.33
N ASP A 419 -9.42 -11.59 15.02
CA ASP A 419 -9.35 -11.11 16.40
C ASP A 419 -9.84 -9.66 16.51
N ALA A 420 -9.45 -8.80 15.56
CA ALA A 420 -9.87 -7.40 15.52
C ALA A 420 -11.38 -7.24 15.24
N ASP A 421 -11.92 -8.01 14.30
CA ASP A 421 -13.35 -8.06 14.00
C ASP A 421 -14.18 -8.62 15.18
N GLU A 422 -13.73 -9.70 15.83
CA GLU A 422 -14.38 -10.28 17.01
C GLU A 422 -14.45 -9.26 18.16
N MET A 423 -13.35 -8.54 18.39
CA MET A 423 -13.30 -7.47 19.38
C MET A 423 -14.25 -6.31 19.03
N ALA A 424 -14.31 -5.92 17.75
CA ALA A 424 -15.23 -4.89 17.28
C ALA A 424 -16.70 -5.31 17.47
N ILE A 425 -17.03 -6.56 17.18
CA ILE A 425 -18.37 -7.14 17.41
C ILE A 425 -18.72 -7.13 18.90
N GLU A 426 -17.77 -7.46 19.78
CA GLU A 426 -17.99 -7.42 21.22
C GLU A 426 -18.32 -5.99 21.70
N VAL A 427 -17.55 -5.00 21.26
CA VAL A 427 -17.80 -3.59 21.59
C VAL A 427 -19.16 -3.14 21.06
N ALA A 428 -19.52 -3.54 19.83
CA ALA A 428 -20.82 -3.24 19.25
C ALA A 428 -21.98 -3.87 20.04
N LEU A 429 -21.83 -5.11 20.51
CA LEU A 429 -22.83 -5.75 21.37
C LEU A 429 -22.96 -5.05 22.72
N ALA A 430 -21.84 -4.68 23.35
CA ALA A 430 -21.83 -3.93 24.59
C ALA A 430 -22.53 -2.56 24.43
N TRP A 431 -22.26 -1.87 23.31
CA TRP A 431 -22.96 -0.64 22.93
C TRP A 431 -24.47 -0.84 22.82
N ARG A 432 -24.92 -1.86 22.06
CA ARG A 432 -26.36 -2.16 21.92
C ARG A 432 -27.02 -2.50 23.25
N ARG A 433 -26.36 -3.25 24.14
CA ARG A 433 -26.86 -3.53 25.49
C ARG A 433 -27.03 -2.23 26.30
N ALA A 434 -26.07 -1.32 26.23
CA ALA A 434 -26.09 -0.06 26.98
C ALA A 434 -27.13 0.94 26.44
N LYS A 435 -27.25 1.09 25.12
CA LYS A 435 -28.11 2.11 24.49
C LYS A 435 -29.49 1.60 24.07
N HIS A 436 -29.64 0.29 23.87
CA HIS A 436 -30.85 -0.36 23.35
C HIS A 436 -31.20 -1.66 24.09
N GLY A 437 -30.90 -1.75 25.39
CA GLY A 437 -30.99 -2.98 26.18
C GLY A 437 -32.37 -3.66 26.19
N ASP A 438 -33.47 -2.92 26.05
CA ASP A 438 -34.81 -3.52 25.89
C ASP A 438 -34.96 -4.26 24.56
N ALA A 439 -34.49 -3.65 23.46
CA ALA A 439 -34.54 -4.27 22.13
C ALA A 439 -33.64 -5.51 22.03
N VAL A 440 -32.48 -5.50 22.69
CA VAL A 440 -31.60 -6.68 22.78
C VAL A 440 -32.29 -7.81 23.54
N ARG A 441 -32.95 -7.50 24.67
CA ARG A 441 -33.69 -8.49 25.47
C ARG A 441 -34.89 -9.07 24.70
N GLU A 442 -35.61 -8.25 23.95
CA GLU A 442 -36.76 -8.67 23.14
C GLU A 442 -36.33 -9.55 21.96
N LYS A 443 -35.35 -9.10 21.17
CA LYS A 443 -34.89 -9.83 19.97
C LYS A 443 -34.05 -11.06 20.30
N GLY A 444 -33.43 -11.09 21.48
CA GLY A 444 -32.42 -12.07 21.85
C GLY A 444 -31.02 -11.65 21.42
N GLU A 445 -30.03 -12.08 22.18
CA GLU A 445 -28.65 -11.71 21.96
C GLU A 445 -28.08 -12.35 20.69
N THR A 446 -28.39 -13.62 20.43
CA THR A 446 -27.98 -14.34 19.21
C THR A 446 -28.35 -13.58 17.94
N ARG A 447 -29.59 -13.07 17.88
CA ARG A 447 -30.10 -12.31 16.74
C ARG A 447 -29.50 -10.91 16.66
N THR A 448 -29.16 -10.34 17.81
CA THR A 448 -28.45 -9.06 17.89
C THR A 448 -27.04 -9.20 17.32
N VAL A 449 -26.31 -10.24 17.70
CA VAL A 449 -24.97 -10.53 17.15
C VAL A 449 -25.03 -10.88 15.67
N GLU A 450 -26.06 -11.63 15.22
CA GLU A 450 -26.28 -11.88 13.79
C GLU A 450 -26.33 -10.57 12.98
N GLN A 451 -27.07 -9.57 13.47
CA GLN A 451 -27.17 -8.27 12.81
C GLN A 451 -25.84 -7.52 12.78
N ILE A 452 -25.07 -7.55 13.88
CA ILE A 452 -23.74 -6.93 13.92
C ILE A 452 -22.80 -7.61 12.90
N VAL A 453 -22.82 -8.94 12.80
CA VAL A 453 -21.99 -9.68 11.83
C VAL A 453 -22.41 -9.36 10.39
N TRP A 454 -23.70 -9.19 10.10
CA TRP A 454 -24.14 -8.69 8.79
C TRP A 454 -23.60 -7.28 8.51
N ASN A 455 -23.53 -6.41 9.52
CA ASN A 455 -22.93 -5.08 9.38
C ASN A 455 -21.41 -5.15 9.13
N VAL A 456 -20.70 -6.13 9.71
CA VAL A 456 -19.30 -6.43 9.35
C VAL A 456 -19.18 -6.76 7.87
N VAL A 457 -20.02 -7.67 7.35
CA VAL A 457 -20.01 -8.04 5.92
C VAL A 457 -20.24 -6.82 5.03
N GLU A 458 -21.26 -6.01 5.32
CA GLU A 458 -21.54 -4.81 4.50
C GLU A 458 -20.42 -3.78 4.56
N PHE A 459 -19.78 -3.65 5.72
CA PHE A 459 -18.66 -2.76 5.90
C PHE A 459 -17.42 -3.21 5.11
N LEU A 460 -17.08 -4.50 5.11
CA LEU A 460 -15.93 -5.03 4.35
C LEU A 460 -16.01 -4.66 2.86
N ARG A 461 -17.23 -4.66 2.31
CA ARG A 461 -17.48 -4.33 0.91
C ARG A 461 -17.10 -2.89 0.55
N VAL A 462 -17.00 -1.98 1.52
CA VAL A 462 -16.53 -0.60 1.31
C VAL A 462 -15.10 -0.57 0.75
N PHE A 463 -14.28 -1.57 1.09
CA PHE A 463 -12.87 -1.67 0.66
C PHE A 463 -12.64 -2.38 -0.68
N GLU A 464 -13.69 -2.89 -1.32
CA GLU A 464 -13.54 -3.53 -2.63
C GLU A 464 -13.47 -2.47 -3.73
N PRO A 465 -12.37 -2.40 -4.50
CA PRO A 465 -12.15 -1.33 -5.45
C PRO A 465 -13.25 -1.28 -6.52
N ASP A 466 -13.65 -2.45 -7.01
CA ASP A 466 -14.60 -2.62 -8.10
C ASP A 466 -15.93 -3.18 -7.64
N ARG A 467 -16.98 -2.71 -8.32
CA ARG A 467 -18.38 -3.02 -8.04
C ARG A 467 -19.12 -3.21 -9.37
N PRO A 468 -19.76 -4.37 -9.63
CA PRO A 468 -19.85 -5.55 -8.74
C PRO A 468 -18.49 -6.21 -8.52
N VAL A 469 -18.34 -6.93 -7.40
CA VAL A 469 -17.09 -7.60 -7.06
C VAL A 469 -16.95 -8.86 -7.92
N MET A 470 -16.07 -8.80 -8.92
CA MET A 470 -15.82 -9.91 -9.84
C MET A 470 -14.59 -10.73 -9.47
N GLU A 471 -13.66 -10.12 -8.76
CA GLU A 471 -12.39 -10.70 -8.38
C GLU A 471 -12.09 -10.38 -6.93
N LEU A 472 -11.51 -11.34 -6.22
CA LEU A 472 -11.06 -11.16 -4.85
C LEU A 472 -9.69 -11.81 -4.68
N SER A 473 -8.88 -11.18 -3.84
CA SER A 473 -7.70 -11.86 -3.33
C SER A 473 -8.11 -13.01 -2.39
N GLU A 474 -7.35 -14.10 -2.36
CA GLU A 474 -7.71 -15.30 -1.59
C GLU A 474 -8.00 -14.99 -0.11
N ARG A 475 -7.17 -14.14 0.51
CA ARG A 475 -7.37 -13.68 1.89
C ARG A 475 -8.71 -12.97 2.07
N ARG A 476 -9.07 -12.05 1.17
CA ARG A 476 -10.36 -11.33 1.25
C ARG A 476 -11.53 -12.29 1.08
N LEU A 477 -11.44 -13.23 0.13
CA LEU A 477 -12.44 -14.28 -0.03
C LEU A 477 -12.62 -15.07 1.27
N ARG A 478 -11.53 -15.54 1.89
CA ARG A 478 -11.62 -16.26 3.18
C ARG A 478 -12.27 -15.43 4.28
N ARG A 479 -11.91 -14.14 4.41
CA ARG A 479 -12.55 -13.23 5.37
C ARG A 479 -14.07 -13.12 5.15
N TYR A 480 -14.53 -13.01 3.90
CA TYR A 480 -15.97 -13.07 3.60
C TYR A 480 -16.61 -14.41 4.00
N LEU A 481 -15.97 -15.53 3.65
CA LEU A 481 -16.48 -16.87 3.99
C LEU A 481 -16.65 -17.05 5.50
N ILE A 482 -15.67 -16.59 6.29
CA ILE A 482 -15.71 -16.59 7.76
C ILE A 482 -16.95 -15.84 8.26
N TRP A 483 -17.17 -14.61 7.79
CA TRP A 483 -18.28 -13.80 8.29
C TRP A 483 -19.65 -14.26 7.78
N PHE A 484 -19.76 -14.74 6.55
CA PHE A 484 -20.99 -15.40 6.08
C PHE A 484 -21.30 -16.65 6.89
N PHE A 485 -20.28 -17.47 7.21
CA PHE A 485 -20.47 -18.63 8.07
C PHE A 485 -21.03 -18.24 9.43
N HIS A 486 -20.45 -17.24 10.10
CA HIS A 486 -20.94 -16.78 11.41
C HIS A 486 -22.34 -16.19 11.34
N ALA A 487 -22.63 -15.32 10.36
CA ALA A 487 -23.96 -14.75 10.18
C ALA A 487 -25.03 -15.83 9.99
N CYS A 488 -24.79 -16.77 9.07
CA CYS A 488 -25.74 -17.84 8.79
C CYS A 488 -25.87 -18.83 9.95
N ARG A 489 -24.76 -19.14 10.64
CA ARG A 489 -24.77 -20.01 11.83
C ARG A 489 -25.57 -19.39 12.97
N LEU A 490 -25.39 -18.10 13.23
CA LEU A 490 -26.17 -17.37 14.23
C LEU A 490 -27.66 -17.35 13.88
N SER A 491 -28.00 -17.15 12.60
CA SER A 491 -29.38 -17.23 12.12
C SER A 491 -30.02 -18.61 12.41
N ALA A 492 -29.28 -19.69 12.18
CA ALA A 492 -29.72 -21.04 12.49
C ALA A 492 -29.87 -21.30 14.00
N LEU A 493 -29.01 -20.69 14.83
CA LEU A 493 -29.01 -20.82 16.29
C LEU A 493 -30.05 -19.93 16.98
N ALA A 494 -30.38 -18.77 16.42
CA ALA A 494 -31.35 -17.83 16.97
C ALA A 494 -32.75 -18.44 17.12
N ARG A 495 -33.06 -19.50 16.36
CA ARG A 495 -34.28 -20.30 16.52
C ARG A 495 -34.35 -21.07 17.85
N LYS A 496 -33.21 -21.30 18.51
CA LYS A 496 -33.08 -22.21 19.67
C LYS A 496 -32.46 -21.57 20.91
N ALA A 497 -31.59 -20.57 20.77
CA ALA A 497 -30.84 -19.98 21.87
C ALA A 497 -31.05 -18.47 21.98
N LYS A 498 -31.35 -17.99 23.19
CA LYS A 498 -31.46 -16.56 23.50
C LYS A 498 -30.10 -15.90 23.69
N ASP A 499 -29.14 -16.62 24.26
CA ASP A 499 -27.78 -16.13 24.51
C ASP A 499 -26.89 -16.40 23.31
N ALA A 500 -26.05 -15.42 22.93
CA ALA A 500 -25.20 -15.56 21.77
C ALA A 500 -24.09 -16.58 22.05
N PRO A 501 -23.89 -17.58 21.17
CA PRO A 501 -22.74 -18.46 21.27
C PRO A 501 -21.47 -17.67 20.98
N GLY A 502 -20.35 -18.04 21.59
CA GLY A 502 -19.05 -17.55 21.14
C GLY A 502 -18.83 -17.82 19.65
N LEU A 503 -18.33 -16.81 18.93
CA LEU A 503 -18.07 -16.89 17.49
C LEU A 503 -16.99 -17.95 17.24
N GLY A 504 -15.79 -17.72 17.77
CA GLY A 504 -14.65 -18.62 17.68
C GLY A 504 -14.09 -18.76 16.27
N LEU A 505 -12.77 -18.88 16.13
CA LEU A 505 -12.12 -18.94 14.82
C LEU A 505 -12.64 -20.11 13.97
N VAL A 506 -13.04 -19.80 12.75
CA VAL A 506 -13.37 -20.75 11.68
C VAL A 506 -12.38 -20.56 10.54
N THR A 507 -11.91 -21.66 9.95
CA THR A 507 -11.12 -21.63 8.72
C THR A 507 -11.94 -22.28 7.61
N ILE A 508 -12.14 -21.57 6.50
CA ILE A 508 -12.86 -22.07 5.33
C ILE A 508 -11.95 -21.95 4.12
N GLU A 509 -11.77 -23.07 3.43
CA GLU A 509 -10.97 -23.15 2.21
C GLU A 509 -11.78 -23.74 1.06
N ILE A 510 -11.57 -23.22 -0.14
CA ILE A 510 -12.16 -23.74 -1.37
C ILE A 510 -11.01 -24.10 -2.31
N ALA A 511 -10.81 -25.40 -2.53
CA ALA A 511 -9.81 -25.93 -3.44
C ALA A 511 -10.37 -26.03 -4.86
N GLY A 512 -9.48 -25.94 -5.85
CA GLY A 512 -9.83 -26.06 -7.28
C GLY A 512 -10.31 -24.76 -7.93
N LEU A 513 -10.10 -23.62 -7.26
CA LEU A 513 -10.36 -22.31 -7.84
C LEU A 513 -9.18 -21.86 -8.73
N PRO A 514 -9.45 -21.29 -9.92
CA PRO A 514 -8.41 -20.74 -10.77
C PRO A 514 -7.84 -19.48 -10.13
N THR A 515 -6.53 -19.49 -9.89
CA THR A 515 -5.81 -18.39 -9.25
C THR A 515 -4.84 -17.72 -10.21
N PHE A 516 -4.62 -16.43 -10.00
CA PHE A 516 -3.64 -15.64 -10.74
C PHE A 516 -2.97 -14.63 -9.80
N PRO A 517 -1.73 -14.19 -10.08
CA PRO A 517 -1.06 -13.19 -9.26
C PRO A 517 -1.88 -11.91 -9.13
N ASP A 518 -2.02 -11.40 -7.91
CA ASP A 518 -2.71 -10.14 -7.63
C ASP A 518 -1.97 -8.98 -8.32
N PRO A 519 -2.59 -8.25 -9.27
CA PRO A 519 -1.92 -7.13 -9.93
C PRO A 519 -1.79 -5.89 -9.03
N ASP A 520 -2.58 -5.82 -7.96
CA ASP A 520 -2.71 -4.65 -7.08
C ASP A 520 -1.74 -4.69 -5.89
N GLU A 521 -1.15 -5.86 -5.60
CA GLU A 521 -0.26 -6.08 -4.46
C GLU A 521 1.17 -6.40 -4.92
N GLU A 522 2.18 -5.80 -4.27
CA GLU A 522 3.60 -6.01 -4.63
C GLU A 522 4.17 -7.35 -4.14
N TYR A 523 3.41 -8.12 -3.35
CA TYR A 523 3.80 -9.41 -2.80
C TYR A 523 3.00 -10.57 -3.41
N ALA A 524 3.45 -11.82 -3.20
CA ALA A 524 2.89 -13.02 -3.83
C ALA A 524 1.50 -13.41 -3.29
N GLN A 525 0.50 -12.57 -3.51
CA GLN A 525 -0.91 -12.86 -3.27
C GLN A 525 -1.55 -13.38 -4.55
N GLN A 526 -2.49 -14.30 -4.39
CA GLN A 526 -3.31 -14.80 -5.49
C GLN A 526 -4.70 -14.16 -5.44
N ARG A 527 -5.27 -13.92 -6.61
CA ARG A 527 -6.67 -13.57 -6.82
C ARG A 527 -7.42 -14.69 -7.48
N ILE A 528 -8.73 -14.67 -7.26
CA ILE A 528 -9.70 -15.58 -7.81
C ILE A 528 -10.73 -14.78 -8.57
N ARG A 529 -11.08 -15.26 -9.75
CA ARG A 529 -12.25 -14.79 -10.50
C ARG A 529 -13.50 -15.49 -10.00
N LEU A 530 -14.49 -14.73 -9.54
CA LEU A 530 -15.74 -15.28 -9.00
C LEU A 530 -16.71 -15.73 -10.11
N ASP A 531 -16.43 -15.36 -11.36
CA ASP A 531 -17.24 -15.67 -12.54
C ASP A 531 -16.71 -16.84 -13.38
N TYR A 532 -15.59 -17.45 -12.98
CA TYR A 532 -14.90 -18.43 -13.79
C TYR A 532 -14.54 -19.67 -12.97
N PHE A 533 -14.93 -20.84 -13.49
CA PHE A 533 -14.52 -22.14 -12.99
C PHE A 533 -14.03 -22.99 -14.15
N ASP A 534 -12.82 -23.53 -14.04
CA ASP A 534 -12.34 -24.55 -14.97
C ASP A 534 -13.20 -25.81 -14.85
N LYS A 535 -13.74 -26.33 -15.96
CA LYS A 535 -14.69 -27.46 -15.95
C LYS A 535 -14.06 -28.77 -15.50
N ASP A 536 -12.76 -28.93 -15.77
CA ASP A 536 -12.06 -30.20 -15.55
C ASP A 536 -11.40 -30.29 -14.16
N THR A 537 -11.35 -29.18 -13.42
CA THR A 537 -10.75 -29.11 -12.07
C THR A 537 -11.79 -29.42 -10.98
N PRO A 538 -11.62 -30.46 -10.15
CA PRO A 538 -12.53 -30.72 -9.03
C PRO A 538 -12.55 -29.57 -8.02
N VAL A 539 -13.73 -29.17 -7.58
CA VAL A 539 -13.92 -28.12 -6.54
C VAL A 539 -14.29 -28.78 -5.23
N ALA A 540 -13.53 -28.49 -4.17
CA ALA A 540 -13.77 -29.02 -2.83
C ALA A 540 -13.85 -27.89 -1.79
N VAL A 541 -14.66 -28.08 -0.76
CA VAL A 541 -14.82 -27.14 0.35
C VAL A 541 -14.35 -27.81 1.64
N ALA A 542 -13.53 -27.13 2.42
CA ALA A 542 -13.10 -27.57 3.74
C ALA A 542 -13.47 -26.52 4.79
N VAL A 543 -14.06 -26.95 5.90
CA VAL A 543 -14.39 -26.11 7.05
C VAL A 543 -13.77 -26.71 8.29
N TYR A 544 -12.94 -25.95 9.00
CA TYR A 544 -12.44 -26.31 10.32
C TYR A 544 -13.03 -25.37 11.37
N PHE A 545 -13.81 -25.91 12.29
CA PHE A 545 -14.47 -25.15 13.34
C PHE A 545 -14.59 -25.98 14.61
N ARG A 546 -14.23 -25.42 15.77
CA ARG A 546 -14.34 -26.09 17.10
C ARG A 546 -13.79 -27.52 17.11
N ARG A 547 -12.57 -27.71 16.56
CA ARG A 547 -11.87 -29.01 16.45
C ARG A 547 -12.58 -30.05 15.56
N ARG A 548 -13.52 -29.61 14.71
CA ARG A 548 -14.18 -30.44 13.70
C ARG A 548 -13.73 -30.00 12.32
N LEU A 549 -13.23 -30.97 11.54
CA LEU A 549 -12.89 -30.79 10.13
C LEU A 549 -13.99 -31.44 9.30
N VAL A 550 -14.67 -30.63 8.51
CA VAL A 550 -15.62 -31.05 7.47
C VAL A 550 -14.94 -30.87 6.12
N ARG A 551 -15.01 -31.88 5.26
CA ARG A 551 -14.55 -31.83 3.87
C ARG A 551 -15.65 -32.31 2.95
N GLU A 552 -16.05 -31.47 2.00
CA GLU A 552 -17.04 -31.79 0.97
C GLU A 552 -16.35 -31.77 -0.41
N GLU A 553 -16.16 -32.94 -1.01
CA GLU A 553 -15.60 -33.07 -2.36
C GLU A 553 -16.67 -32.82 -3.43
N ASN A 554 -16.27 -32.38 -4.61
CA ASN A 554 -17.13 -32.15 -5.79
C ASN A 554 -18.31 -31.20 -5.54
N HIS A 555 -18.12 -30.16 -4.73
CA HIS A 555 -19.15 -29.20 -4.32
C HIS A 555 -19.23 -27.94 -5.19
N ARG A 556 -18.88 -28.05 -6.48
CA ARG A 556 -18.90 -26.95 -7.45
C ARG A 556 -20.20 -26.16 -7.46
N ALA A 557 -21.36 -26.83 -7.55
CA ALA A 557 -22.65 -26.16 -7.64
C ALA A 557 -22.98 -25.30 -6.41
N TRP A 558 -22.48 -25.69 -5.23
CA TRP A 558 -22.64 -24.89 -4.02
C TRP A 558 -21.76 -23.63 -4.07
N VAL A 559 -20.50 -23.77 -4.51
CA VAL A 559 -19.56 -22.64 -4.66
C VAL A 559 -19.99 -21.68 -5.77
N GLU A 560 -20.48 -22.18 -6.91
CA GLU A 560 -21.02 -21.36 -8.01
C GLU A 560 -22.20 -20.52 -7.54
N ARG A 561 -23.13 -21.10 -6.76
CA ARG A 561 -24.25 -20.35 -6.17
C ARG A 561 -23.79 -19.31 -5.16
N LEU A 562 -22.81 -19.66 -4.31
CA LEU A 562 -22.22 -18.74 -3.35
C LEU A 562 -21.63 -17.52 -4.05
N PHE A 563 -20.82 -17.75 -5.09
CA PHE A 563 -20.19 -16.67 -5.86
C PHE A 563 -21.22 -15.90 -6.68
N GLN A 564 -22.29 -16.53 -7.17
CA GLN A 564 -23.38 -15.83 -7.83
C GLN A 564 -24.05 -14.81 -6.89
N VAL A 565 -24.45 -15.24 -5.69
CA VAL A 565 -25.07 -14.34 -4.69
C VAL A 565 -24.10 -13.22 -4.31
N PHE A 566 -22.80 -13.52 -4.20
CA PHE A 566 -21.79 -12.53 -3.89
C PHE A 566 -21.63 -11.47 -4.99
N ARG A 567 -21.58 -11.88 -6.26
CA ARG A 567 -21.50 -10.97 -7.42
C ARG A 567 -22.75 -10.10 -7.56
N ASP A 568 -23.92 -10.69 -7.33
CA ASP A 568 -25.22 -10.03 -7.48
C ASP A 568 -25.62 -9.19 -6.26
N TRP A 569 -24.77 -9.13 -5.22
CA TRP A 569 -25.11 -8.56 -3.91
C TRP A 569 -25.59 -7.12 -3.99
N GLU A 570 -25.06 -6.32 -4.92
CA GLU A 570 -25.45 -4.93 -5.13
C GLU A 570 -26.68 -4.73 -6.00
N SER A 571 -26.89 -5.63 -6.97
CA SER A 571 -28.06 -5.59 -7.84
C SER A 571 -29.30 -6.23 -7.19
N THR A 572 -29.11 -6.92 -6.07
CA THR A 572 -30.16 -7.63 -5.35
C THR A 572 -30.57 -6.84 -4.11
N PRO A 573 -31.87 -6.72 -3.79
CA PRO A 573 -32.30 -6.15 -2.51
C PRO A 573 -31.57 -6.83 -1.34
N LEU A 574 -31.02 -6.04 -0.42
CA LEU A 574 -30.10 -6.52 0.63
C LEU A 574 -30.65 -7.72 1.42
N GLU A 575 -31.91 -7.66 1.85
CA GLU A 575 -32.52 -8.75 2.60
C GLU A 575 -32.65 -10.04 1.77
N LYS A 576 -32.92 -9.92 0.47
CA LYS A 576 -32.94 -11.08 -0.43
C LYS A 576 -31.54 -11.68 -0.58
N ALA A 577 -30.51 -10.86 -0.74
CA ALA A 577 -29.12 -11.35 -0.82
C ALA A 577 -28.70 -12.10 0.47
N ARG A 578 -29.09 -11.56 1.64
CA ARG A 578 -28.89 -12.22 2.94
C ARG A 578 -29.65 -13.53 3.05
N ASP A 579 -30.90 -13.58 2.60
CA ASP A 579 -31.71 -14.81 2.62
C ASP A 579 -31.18 -15.88 1.67
N ASP A 580 -30.76 -15.50 0.46
CA ASP A 580 -30.14 -16.41 -0.50
C ASP A 580 -28.82 -16.99 0.06
N MET A 581 -28.02 -16.15 0.74
CA MET A 581 -26.80 -16.58 1.43
C MET A 581 -27.11 -17.54 2.61
N ARG A 582 -28.12 -17.22 3.44
CA ARG A 582 -28.59 -18.10 4.51
C ARG A 582 -29.00 -19.47 3.98
N LEU A 583 -29.75 -19.52 2.88
CA LEU A 583 -30.19 -20.77 2.25
C LEU A 583 -29.00 -21.61 1.76
N ILE A 584 -27.95 -20.98 1.23
CA ILE A 584 -26.73 -21.67 0.78
C ILE A 584 -26.02 -22.32 1.99
N PHE A 585 -25.81 -21.57 3.08
CA PHE A 585 -25.18 -22.13 4.29
C PHE A 585 -26.08 -23.10 5.06
N GLU A 586 -27.41 -22.94 5.03
CA GLU A 586 -28.34 -23.89 5.64
C GLU A 586 -28.22 -25.28 5.01
N GLN A 587 -27.96 -25.37 3.70
CA GLN A 587 -27.67 -26.65 3.04
C GLN A 587 -26.38 -27.29 3.58
N LEU A 588 -25.31 -26.50 3.77
CA LEU A 588 -24.05 -26.95 4.36
C LEU A 588 -24.27 -27.46 5.80
N PHE A 589 -25.02 -26.71 6.59
CA PHE A 589 -25.35 -27.07 7.98
C PHE A 589 -26.28 -28.26 8.10
N ASN A 590 -27.20 -28.47 7.15
CA ASN A 590 -28.08 -29.63 7.13
C ASN A 590 -27.30 -30.93 6.92
N ARG A 591 -26.24 -30.88 6.10
CA ARG A 591 -25.31 -32.01 5.89
C ARG A 591 -24.35 -32.18 7.06
N ASN A 592 -23.92 -31.08 7.68
CA ASN A 592 -22.90 -31.06 8.72
C ASN A 592 -23.42 -30.40 10.01
N ARG A 593 -24.37 -31.06 10.67
CA ARG A 593 -25.09 -30.53 11.85
C ARG A 593 -24.18 -30.08 12.99
N ASP A 594 -23.03 -30.71 13.14
CA ASP A 594 -22.04 -30.40 14.18
C ASP A 594 -21.49 -28.96 14.08
N LEU A 595 -21.51 -28.34 12.90
CA LEU A 595 -21.08 -26.94 12.70
C LEU A 595 -22.02 -25.95 13.40
N VAL A 596 -23.28 -26.33 13.63
CA VAL A 596 -24.31 -25.50 14.28
C VAL A 596 -24.60 -25.98 15.70
N ALA A 597 -23.91 -26.99 16.22
CA ALA A 597 -24.07 -27.39 17.60
C ALA A 597 -23.59 -26.28 18.55
N SER A 598 -24.42 -25.94 19.54
CA SER A 598 -23.98 -25.19 20.72
C SER A 598 -23.02 -26.12 21.46
N GLY A 599 -21.71 -25.97 21.22
CA GLY A 599 -20.69 -26.81 21.85
C GLY A 599 -20.97 -26.97 23.34
N SER A 600 -21.02 -28.22 23.80
CA SER A 600 -21.20 -28.63 25.20
C SER A 600 -20.03 -28.20 26.07
#